data_AF-A0A9D3Q2U7-F1
#
_entry.id   AF-A0A9D3Q2U7-F1
#
_cell.length_a   1.000
_cell.length_b   1.000
_cell.length_c   1.000
_cell.angle_alpha   90.00
_cell.angle_beta   90.00
_cell.angle_gamma   90.00
#
_symmetry.space_group_name_H-M   'P 1'
#
loop_
_entity.id
_entity.type
_entity.pdbx_description
1 polymer ?
#
loop_
_entity_poly.entity_id
_entity_poly.type
_entity_poly.pdbx_seq_one_letter_code
_entity_poly.pdbx_strand_id
1 'polypeptide(L)'
;MDRRLQWLNRLKNELSNSPLVSNVAFGFILMGLEKLVELEFECPCNPSWNGTFSSAFFIIPAVMAFTLMLIIQGCKWDAWYPKSVSISSIVPAIVWLILLFLDGQYFACAMTGWKGRYVIVDKAAPQKWCEPINENDVTPQELMLRSQELFVVSQVIGIALLIFICVGLIVYVIRESRTQEDGTQEVNNYEMT
;
A
#
# COMPACT_ATOMS: atom_id res chain seq x y z
N MET A 1 35.31 3.69 -8.55
CA MET A 1 34.04 3.99 -9.23
C MET A 1 33.32 2.70 -9.65
N ASP A 2 34.03 1.58 -9.82
CA ASP A 2 33.48 0.28 -10.23
C ASP A 2 32.53 -0.42 -9.26
N ARG A 3 32.79 -0.41 -7.94
CA ARG A 3 32.00 -1.24 -7.00
C ARG A 3 30.52 -0.84 -6.94
N ARG A 4 30.20 0.46 -7.06
CA ARG A 4 28.81 0.96 -7.12
C ARG A 4 28.14 0.64 -8.45
N LEU A 5 28.86 0.76 -9.57
CA LEU A 5 28.33 0.46 -10.90
C LEU A 5 28.10 -1.04 -11.09
N GLN A 6 29.00 -1.86 -10.54
CA GLN A 6 28.89 -3.32 -10.52
C GLN A 6 27.73 -3.78 -9.62
N TRP A 7 27.52 -3.13 -8.47
CA TRP A 7 26.38 -3.40 -7.59
C TRP A 7 25.05 -2.97 -8.22
N LEU A 8 25.00 -1.79 -8.86
CA LEU A 8 23.83 -1.34 -9.64
C LEU A 8 23.54 -2.27 -10.82
N ASN A 9 24.56 -2.79 -11.50
CA ASN A 9 24.39 -3.74 -12.58
C ASN A 9 23.95 -5.12 -12.08
N ARG A 10 24.41 -5.56 -10.89
CA ARG A 10 23.90 -6.77 -10.22
C ARG A 10 22.45 -6.62 -9.83
N LEU A 11 22.10 -5.51 -9.17
CA LEU A 11 20.72 -5.13 -8.87
C LEU A 11 19.88 -5.06 -10.14
N LYS A 12 20.37 -4.45 -11.22
CA LYS A 12 19.65 -4.35 -12.49
C LYS A 12 19.44 -5.72 -13.13
N ASN A 13 20.41 -6.63 -13.04
CA ASN A 13 20.29 -7.99 -13.55
C ASN A 13 19.36 -8.86 -12.69
N GLU A 14 19.40 -8.71 -11.37
CA GLU A 14 18.47 -9.34 -10.45
C GLU A 14 17.07 -8.77 -10.62
N LEU A 15 16.93 -7.45 -10.80
CA LEU A 15 15.67 -6.77 -11.07
C LEU A 15 15.08 -7.21 -12.41
N SER A 16 15.90 -7.31 -13.46
CA SER A 16 15.50 -7.72 -14.81
C SER A 16 15.13 -9.20 -14.92
N ASN A 17 15.69 -10.07 -14.08
CA ASN A 17 15.42 -11.52 -14.11
C ASN A 17 14.50 -11.99 -12.97
N SER A 18 14.10 -11.11 -12.04
CA SER A 18 13.22 -11.43 -10.92
C SER A 18 11.76 -11.04 -11.19
N PRO A 19 10.80 -11.62 -10.45
CA PRO A 19 9.39 -11.17 -10.42
C PRO A 19 9.17 -9.69 -10.03
N LEU A 20 10.23 -8.89 -9.87
CA LEU A 20 10.21 -7.48 -9.50
C LEU A 20 9.82 -6.55 -10.66
N VAL A 21 10.19 -6.85 -11.92
CA VAL A 21 9.64 -6.14 -13.11
C VAL A 21 8.13 -6.35 -13.19
N SER A 22 7.67 -7.56 -12.86
CA SER A 22 6.24 -7.85 -12.71
C SER A 22 5.62 -7.03 -11.57
N ASN A 23 6.30 -6.88 -10.42
CA ASN A 23 5.80 -6.06 -9.31
C ASN A 23 5.67 -4.57 -9.63
N VAL A 24 6.60 -3.99 -10.42
CA VAL A 24 6.48 -2.59 -10.86
C VAL A 24 5.27 -2.42 -11.78
N ALA A 25 5.10 -3.33 -12.75
CA ALA A 25 3.90 -3.35 -13.61
C ALA A 25 2.61 -3.53 -12.79
N PHE A 26 2.61 -4.44 -11.81
CA PHE A 26 1.52 -4.61 -10.86
C PHE A 26 1.25 -3.35 -10.04
N GLY A 27 2.28 -2.59 -9.66
CA GLY A 27 2.11 -1.29 -8.98
C GLY A 27 1.35 -0.28 -9.84
N PHE A 28 1.70 -0.16 -11.12
CA PHE A 28 0.96 0.70 -12.06
C PHE A 28 -0.48 0.22 -12.28
N ILE A 29 -0.69 -1.09 -12.40
CA ILE A 29 -2.02 -1.68 -12.52
C ILE A 29 -2.85 -1.37 -11.28
N LEU A 30 -2.28 -1.55 -10.08
CA LEU A 30 -2.96 -1.25 -8.81
C LEU A 30 -3.30 0.23 -8.67
N MET A 31 -2.42 1.13 -9.11
CA MET A 31 -2.70 2.57 -9.15
C MET A 31 -3.85 2.89 -10.12
N GLY A 32 -3.86 2.28 -11.31
CA GLY A 32 -4.97 2.44 -12.26
C GLY A 32 -6.29 1.89 -11.72
N LEU A 33 -6.26 0.73 -11.05
CA LEU A 33 -7.43 0.15 -10.38
C LEU A 33 -7.91 1.03 -9.23
N GLU A 34 -7.01 1.60 -8.43
CA GLU A 34 -7.37 2.55 -7.36
C GLU A 34 -8.14 3.74 -7.94
N LYS A 35 -7.65 4.36 -9.02
CA LYS A 35 -8.37 5.46 -9.67
C LYS A 35 -9.71 5.09 -10.28
N LEU A 36 -9.85 3.85 -10.75
CA LEU A 36 -11.13 3.35 -11.27
C LEU A 36 -12.14 3.13 -10.13
N VAL A 37 -11.71 2.53 -9.02
CA VAL A 37 -12.55 2.32 -7.84
C VAL A 37 -12.89 3.66 -7.18
N GLU A 38 -11.97 4.62 -7.16
CA GLU A 38 -12.18 5.96 -6.60
C GLU A 38 -13.24 6.75 -7.39
N LEU A 39 -13.33 6.50 -8.69
CA LEU A 39 -14.32 7.11 -9.57
C LEU A 39 -15.73 6.55 -9.34
N GLU A 40 -15.85 5.26 -9.05
CA GLU A 40 -17.14 4.60 -8.76
C GLU A 40 -17.54 4.66 -7.28
N PHE A 41 -16.63 5.06 -6.40
CA PHE A 41 -16.89 5.07 -4.96
C PHE A 41 -17.83 6.21 -4.55
N GLU A 42 -18.95 5.81 -3.93
CA GLU A 42 -19.90 6.72 -3.29
C GLU A 42 -20.12 6.28 -1.83
N CYS A 43 -19.86 7.20 -0.89
CA CYS A 43 -20.05 6.89 0.53
C CYS A 43 -21.56 6.86 0.84
N PRO A 44 -22.09 5.82 1.51
CA PRO A 44 -23.52 5.72 1.81
C PRO A 44 -24.01 6.75 2.85
N CYS A 45 -23.08 7.48 3.48
CA CYS A 45 -23.36 8.53 4.47
C CYS A 45 -24.36 8.08 5.54
N ASN A 46 -24.20 6.86 6.04
CA ASN A 46 -24.96 6.27 7.12
C ASN A 46 -24.00 5.58 8.11
N PRO A 47 -23.92 6.02 9.37
CA PRO A 47 -22.91 5.55 10.32
C PRO A 47 -22.92 4.03 10.56
N SER A 48 -24.07 3.37 10.39
CA SER A 48 -24.16 1.91 10.51
C SER A 48 -23.48 1.15 9.37
N TRP A 49 -23.31 1.78 8.21
CA TRP A 49 -22.80 1.15 6.98
C TRP A 49 -21.48 1.74 6.49
N ASN A 50 -21.17 2.98 6.84
CA ASN A 50 -19.97 3.70 6.42
C ASN A 50 -18.68 2.89 6.66
N GLY A 51 -18.50 2.39 7.88
CA GLY A 51 -17.33 1.60 8.26
C GLY A 51 -17.24 0.28 7.49
N THR A 52 -18.29 -0.53 7.53
CA THR A 52 -18.31 -1.85 6.89
C THR A 52 -18.14 -1.75 5.37
N PHE A 53 -18.91 -0.87 4.73
CA PHE A 53 -18.87 -0.67 3.28
C PHE A 53 -17.49 -0.18 2.83
N SER A 54 -16.95 0.85 3.48
CA SER A 54 -15.63 1.38 3.13
C SER A 54 -14.51 0.36 3.40
N SER A 55 -14.56 -0.37 4.52
CA SER A 55 -13.55 -1.38 4.85
C SER A 55 -13.47 -2.52 3.82
N ALA A 56 -14.57 -2.85 3.14
CA ALA A 56 -14.57 -3.86 2.08
C ALA A 56 -13.64 -3.48 0.93
N PHE A 57 -13.54 -2.20 0.56
CA PHE A 57 -12.62 -1.70 -0.47
C PHE A 57 -11.15 -1.74 -0.03
N PHE A 58 -10.87 -1.69 1.28
CA PHE A 58 -9.53 -1.93 1.80
C PHE A 58 -9.15 -3.42 1.72
N ILE A 59 -10.05 -4.30 2.17
CA ILE A 59 -9.71 -5.71 2.39
C ILE A 59 -9.80 -6.54 1.12
N ILE A 60 -10.88 -6.40 0.34
CA ILE A 60 -11.15 -7.30 -0.80
C ILE A 60 -10.03 -7.21 -1.85
N PRO A 61 -9.63 -6.03 -2.35
CA PRO A 61 -8.60 -5.97 -3.40
C PRO A 61 -7.20 -6.28 -2.86
N ALA A 62 -6.91 -5.98 -1.59
CA ALA A 62 -5.67 -6.42 -0.95
C ALA A 62 -5.56 -7.96 -0.93
N VAL A 63 -6.63 -8.66 -0.51
CA VAL A 63 -6.67 -10.12 -0.47
C VAL A 63 -6.62 -10.72 -1.88
N MET A 64 -7.32 -10.12 -2.86
CA MET A 64 -7.27 -10.56 -4.25
C MET A 64 -5.86 -10.42 -4.83
N ALA A 65 -5.20 -9.26 -4.65
CA ALA A 65 -3.84 -9.02 -5.14
C ALA A 65 -2.83 -9.97 -4.49
N PHE A 66 -2.95 -10.20 -3.17
CA PHE A 66 -2.13 -11.17 -2.45
C PHE A 66 -2.30 -12.59 -3.01
N THR A 67 -3.55 -13.03 -3.19
CA THR A 67 -3.86 -14.38 -3.69
C THR A 67 -3.38 -14.58 -5.12
N LEU A 68 -3.59 -13.60 -6.01
CA LEU A 68 -3.07 -13.64 -7.38
C LEU A 68 -1.55 -13.76 -7.41
N MET A 69 -0.86 -13.02 -6.54
CA MET A 69 0.59 -13.08 -6.48
C MET A 69 1.09 -14.44 -5.96
N LEU A 70 0.40 -15.06 -5.00
CA LEU A 70 0.71 -16.43 -4.57
C LEU A 70 0.52 -17.46 -5.69
N ILE A 71 -0.52 -17.31 -6.51
CA ILE A 71 -0.78 -18.18 -7.66
C ILE A 71 0.32 -18.02 -8.71
N ILE A 72 0.67 -16.77 -9.06
CA ILE A 72 1.70 -16.46 -10.07
C ILE A 72 3.08 -16.96 -9.63
N GLN A 73 3.41 -16.82 -8.35
CA GLN A 73 4.68 -17.31 -7.80
C GLN A 73 4.74 -18.85 -7.70
N GLY A 74 3.65 -19.55 -8.02
CA GLY A 74 3.62 -21.02 -8.04
C GLY A 74 3.85 -21.63 -6.67
N CYS A 75 3.24 -21.06 -5.61
CA CYS A 75 3.25 -21.67 -4.28
C CYS A 75 2.62 -23.08 -4.35
N LYS A 76 3.46 -24.10 -4.53
CA LYS A 76 3.06 -25.50 -4.34
C LYS A 76 2.78 -25.69 -2.85
N TRP A 77 1.53 -25.95 -2.50
CA TRP A 77 1.14 -26.47 -1.18
C TRP A 77 1.64 -27.92 -1.06
N ASP A 78 2.96 -28.14 -1.13
CA ASP A 78 3.54 -29.46 -0.91
C ASP A 78 3.55 -29.70 0.62
N ALA A 79 2.81 -30.72 1.04
CA ALA A 79 2.20 -30.86 2.37
C ALA A 79 3.14 -31.08 3.58
N TRP A 80 4.45 -30.84 3.52
CA TRP A 80 5.34 -31.21 4.65
C TRP A 80 6.46 -30.22 5.02
N TYR A 81 6.58 -29.08 4.32
CA TYR A 81 7.46 -28.00 4.78
C TYR A 81 6.90 -26.67 4.25
N PRO A 82 6.57 -25.67 5.09
CA PRO A 82 6.18 -24.38 4.58
C PRO A 82 7.39 -23.77 3.86
N LYS A 83 7.46 -23.90 2.52
CA LYS A 83 8.34 -23.05 1.71
C LYS A 83 8.00 -21.62 2.10
N SER A 84 9.01 -20.87 2.56
CA SER A 84 8.85 -19.49 3.00
C SER A 84 8.05 -18.74 1.94
N VAL A 85 6.86 -18.25 2.32
CA VAL A 85 6.10 -17.32 1.49
C VAL A 85 7.05 -16.21 1.10
N SER A 86 7.30 -16.07 -0.20
CA SER A 86 8.23 -15.04 -0.69
C SER A 86 7.70 -13.68 -0.24
N ILE A 87 8.54 -12.87 0.40
CA ILE A 87 8.20 -11.51 0.85
C ILE A 87 7.64 -10.67 -0.31
N SER A 88 7.93 -11.05 -1.55
CA SER A 88 7.37 -10.45 -2.76
C SER A 88 5.83 -10.60 -2.89
N SER A 89 5.20 -11.63 -2.31
CA SER A 89 3.76 -11.87 -2.46
C SER A 89 2.87 -10.88 -1.71
N ILE A 90 3.36 -10.31 -0.60
CA ILE A 90 2.62 -9.35 0.21
C ILE A 90 2.73 -7.91 -0.32
N VAL A 91 3.72 -7.64 -1.19
CA VAL A 91 3.98 -6.30 -1.73
C VAL A 91 2.76 -5.70 -2.41
N PRO A 92 2.02 -6.39 -3.31
CA PRO A 92 0.83 -5.84 -3.95
C PRO A 92 -0.26 -5.42 -2.96
N ALA A 93 -0.49 -6.23 -1.91
CA ALA A 93 -1.47 -5.91 -0.87
C ALA A 93 -1.06 -4.69 -0.03
N ILE A 94 0.22 -4.57 0.31
CA ILE A 94 0.74 -3.41 1.04
C ILE A 94 0.64 -2.14 0.19
N VAL A 95 1.03 -2.22 -1.08
CA VAL A 95 0.91 -1.08 -2.02
C VAL A 95 -0.54 -0.64 -2.15
N TRP A 96 -1.48 -1.56 -2.28
CA TRP A 96 -2.91 -1.26 -2.32
C TRP A 96 -3.38 -0.47 -1.09
N LEU A 97 -3.03 -0.94 0.12
CA LEU A 97 -3.41 -0.26 1.36
C LEU A 97 -2.82 1.16 1.43
N ILE A 98 -1.56 1.33 1.03
CA ILE A 98 -0.91 2.64 1.01
C ILE A 98 -1.63 3.59 0.06
N LEU A 99 -1.96 3.16 -1.16
CA LEU A 99 -2.67 3.99 -2.14
C LEU A 99 -4.01 4.47 -1.58
N LEU A 100 -4.78 3.58 -0.96
CA LEU A 100 -6.03 3.90 -0.28
C LEU A 100 -5.88 4.88 0.88
N PHE A 101 -4.84 4.73 1.70
CA PHE A 101 -4.56 5.68 2.79
C PHE A 101 -4.14 7.05 2.27
N LEU A 102 -3.36 7.10 1.18
CA LEU A 102 -2.94 8.35 0.55
C LEU A 102 -4.11 9.08 -0.13
N ASP A 103 -5.05 8.36 -0.73
CA ASP A 103 -6.28 8.96 -1.24
C ASP A 103 -7.18 9.46 -0.08
N GLY A 104 -7.37 8.62 0.93
CA GLY A 104 -8.02 9.00 2.18
C GLY A 104 -9.54 9.12 2.13
N GLN A 105 -10.20 9.05 0.96
CA GLN A 105 -11.66 9.14 0.83
C GLN A 105 -12.35 7.98 1.54
N TYR A 106 -11.78 6.78 1.39
CA TYR A 106 -12.29 5.58 2.03
C TYR A 106 -12.14 5.66 3.55
N PHE A 107 -10.97 6.07 4.04
CA PHE A 107 -10.72 6.25 5.48
C PHE A 107 -11.64 7.32 6.09
N ALA A 108 -11.79 8.47 5.41
CA ALA A 108 -12.68 9.53 5.82
C ALA A 108 -14.14 9.05 5.89
N CYS A 109 -14.62 8.31 4.87
CA CYS A 109 -15.94 7.69 4.90
C CYS A 109 -16.08 6.70 6.07
N ALA A 110 -15.11 5.83 6.29
CA ALA A 110 -15.14 4.83 7.37
C ALA A 110 -15.23 5.47 8.77
N MET A 111 -14.54 6.59 8.98
CA MET A 111 -14.55 7.35 10.23
C MET A 111 -15.71 8.35 10.35
N THR A 112 -16.49 8.55 9.29
CA THR A 112 -17.63 9.47 9.29
C THR A 112 -18.78 8.87 10.10
N GLY A 113 -19.10 9.52 11.22
CA GLY A 113 -20.13 9.07 12.17
C GLY A 113 -21.51 9.71 12.00
N TRP A 114 -21.71 10.59 11.01
CA TRP A 114 -22.99 11.29 10.81
C TRP A 114 -23.73 10.78 9.58
N LYS A 115 -25.07 10.99 9.61
CA LYS A 115 -25.91 10.78 8.44
C LYS A 115 -25.86 11.99 7.54
N GLY A 116 -25.79 11.77 6.24
CA GLY A 116 -25.68 12.85 5.27
C GLY A 116 -26.06 12.45 3.86
N ARG A 117 -25.91 13.40 2.96
CA ARG A 117 -26.00 13.22 1.52
C ARG A 117 -24.59 13.27 0.94
N TYR A 118 -24.26 12.32 0.09
CA TYR A 118 -22.98 12.34 -0.61
C TYR A 118 -22.98 13.49 -1.63
N VAL A 119 -21.98 14.38 -1.53
CA VAL A 119 -21.84 15.53 -2.42
C VAL A 119 -20.39 15.69 -2.88
N ILE A 120 -20.24 16.18 -4.11
CA ILE A 120 -18.96 16.56 -4.70
C ILE A 120 -18.96 18.08 -4.80
N VAL A 121 -18.01 18.74 -4.14
CA VAL A 121 -17.86 20.19 -4.19
C VAL A 121 -16.74 20.53 -5.17
N ASP A 122 -17.10 21.17 -6.27
CA ASP A 122 -16.15 21.66 -7.26
C ASP A 122 -15.42 22.91 -6.75
N LYS A 123 -14.35 22.70 -5.97
CA LYS A 123 -13.33 23.72 -5.71
C LYS A 123 -12.10 23.44 -6.58
N ALA A 124 -11.03 24.22 -6.41
CA ALA A 124 -9.76 24.00 -7.11
C ALA A 124 -9.20 22.57 -6.96
N ALA A 125 -9.66 21.82 -5.94
CA ALA A 125 -9.61 20.36 -5.88
C ALA A 125 -11.04 19.84 -5.58
N PRO A 126 -11.58 18.89 -6.37
CA PRO A 126 -12.91 18.33 -6.13
C PRO A 126 -12.93 17.61 -4.78
N GLN A 127 -13.78 18.05 -3.86
CA GLN A 127 -13.86 17.49 -2.51
C GLN A 127 -15.13 16.65 -2.38
N LYS A 128 -14.96 15.33 -2.25
CA LYS A 128 -16.06 14.37 -2.02
C LYS A 128 -16.28 14.21 -0.52
N TRP A 129 -17.51 14.41 -0.03
CA TRP A 129 -17.83 14.28 1.39
C TRP A 129 -19.32 14.02 1.65
N CYS A 130 -19.64 13.68 2.90
CA CYS A 130 -21.02 13.51 3.36
C CYS A 130 -21.55 14.81 3.98
N GLU A 131 -22.38 15.54 3.26
CA GLU A 131 -23.04 16.75 3.75
C GLU A 131 -24.17 16.38 4.73
N PRO A 132 -24.19 16.93 5.96
CA PRO A 132 -25.23 16.62 6.93
C PRO A 132 -26.61 17.15 6.47
N ILE A 133 -27.67 16.34 6.67
CA ILE A 133 -29.05 16.70 6.28
C ILE A 133 -29.78 17.49 7.40
N ASN A 134 -29.33 17.40 8.65
CA ASN A 134 -29.99 18.03 9.81
C ASN A 134 -29.07 19.04 10.51
N GLU A 135 -29.61 20.21 10.85
CA GLU A 135 -29.01 21.30 11.66
C GLU A 135 -28.86 20.95 13.16
N ASN A 136 -28.58 19.71 13.53
CA ASN A 136 -28.39 19.39 14.95
C ASN A 136 -27.05 19.94 15.44
N ASP A 137 -27.08 20.98 16.29
CA ASP A 137 -26.03 21.60 17.14
C ASP A 137 -24.64 21.90 16.55
N VAL A 138 -24.28 21.36 15.40
CA VAL A 138 -22.94 21.42 14.81
C VAL A 138 -23.03 22.05 13.44
N THR A 139 -22.20 23.05 13.21
CA THR A 139 -22.24 23.80 11.95
C THR A 139 -21.68 22.94 10.81
N PRO A 140 -22.24 23.00 9.58
CA PRO A 140 -21.70 22.28 8.42
C PRO A 140 -20.21 22.56 8.16
N GLN A 141 -19.74 23.74 8.57
CA GLN A 141 -18.34 24.17 8.50
C GLN A 141 -17.43 23.35 9.41
N GLU A 142 -17.83 23.08 10.66
CA GLU A 142 -17.05 22.25 11.59
C GLU A 142 -16.96 20.80 11.11
N LEU A 143 -18.05 20.25 10.56
CA LEU A 143 -18.04 18.90 9.98
C LEU A 143 -17.15 18.82 8.73
N MET A 144 -17.16 19.87 7.90
CA MET A 144 -16.26 19.96 6.76
C MET A 144 -14.80 19.99 7.20
N LEU A 145 -14.47 20.77 8.24
CA LEU A 145 -13.11 20.82 8.80
C LEU A 145 -12.70 19.46 9.35
N ARG A 146 -13.57 18.79 10.11
CA ARG A 146 -13.33 17.44 10.64
C ARG A 146 -13.13 16.41 9.54
N SER A 147 -13.89 16.51 8.45
CA SER A 147 -13.69 15.65 7.28
C SER A 147 -12.29 15.86 6.70
N GLN A 148 -11.86 17.12 6.51
CA GLN A 148 -10.50 17.43 6.05
C GLN A 148 -9.41 16.92 6.99
N GLU A 149 -9.61 17.03 8.32
CA GLU A 149 -8.68 16.44 9.28
C GLU A 149 -8.56 14.92 9.11
N LEU A 150 -9.68 14.21 8.89
CA LEU A 150 -9.65 12.77 8.63
C LEU A 150 -8.87 12.41 7.34
N PHE A 151 -8.99 13.22 6.29
CA PHE A 151 -8.19 13.07 5.07
C PHE A 151 -6.69 13.22 5.36
N VAL A 152 -6.31 14.29 6.06
CA VAL A 152 -4.90 14.54 6.41
C VAL A 152 -4.37 13.43 7.32
N VAL A 153 -5.14 12.99 8.31
CA VAL A 153 -4.77 11.87 9.19
C VAL A 153 -4.53 10.60 8.38
N SER A 154 -5.41 10.28 7.43
CA SER A 154 -5.22 9.14 6.53
C SER A 154 -3.92 9.23 5.74
N GLN A 155 -3.63 10.40 5.15
CA GLN A 155 -2.40 10.63 4.40
C GLN A 155 -1.16 10.51 5.26
N VAL A 156 -1.20 11.04 6.49
CA VAL A 156 -0.11 10.90 7.46
C VAL A 156 0.14 9.43 7.80
N ILE A 157 -0.93 8.63 7.98
CA ILE A 157 -0.81 7.17 8.18
C ILE A 157 -0.16 6.51 6.97
N GLY A 158 -0.62 6.82 5.75
CA GLY A 158 -0.05 6.29 4.51
C GLY A 158 1.43 6.63 4.33
N ILE A 159 1.82 7.88 4.59
CA ILE A 159 3.20 8.36 4.53
C ILE A 159 4.06 7.69 5.61
N ALA A 160 3.55 7.55 6.84
CA ALA A 160 4.26 6.88 7.92
C ALA A 160 4.53 5.41 7.59
N LEU A 161 3.54 4.70 7.04
CA LEU A 161 3.70 3.32 6.58
C LEU A 161 4.74 3.22 5.45
N LEU A 162 4.70 4.14 4.49
CA LEU A 162 5.71 4.21 3.41
C LEU A 162 7.12 4.40 3.96
N ILE A 163 7.32 5.35 4.88
CA ILE A 163 8.62 5.60 5.50
C ILE A 163 9.11 4.35 6.22
N PHE A 164 8.24 3.70 7.00
CA PHE A 164 8.60 2.48 7.72
C PHE A 164 9.06 1.36 6.78
N ILE A 165 8.34 1.15 5.67
CA ILE A 165 8.70 0.16 4.65
C ILE A 165 10.03 0.52 3.98
N CYS A 166 10.21 1.78 3.58
CA CYS A 166 11.45 2.26 2.96
C CYS A 166 12.67 2.06 3.88
N VAL A 167 12.54 2.42 5.16
CA VAL A 167 13.61 2.21 6.16
C VAL A 167 13.87 0.72 6.36
N GLY A 168 12.82 -0.11 6.46
CA GLY A 168 12.94 -1.56 6.58
C GLY A 168 13.69 -2.18 5.40
N LEU A 169 13.38 -1.77 4.18
CA LEU A 169 14.07 -2.21 2.96
C LEU A 169 15.53 -1.77 2.95
N ILE A 170 15.83 -0.53 3.33
CA ILE A 170 17.22 -0.05 3.43
C ILE A 170 18.01 -0.88 4.44
N VAL A 171 17.45 -1.13 5.63
CA VAL A 171 18.08 -1.95 6.66
C VAL A 171 18.29 -3.38 6.17
N TYR A 172 17.29 -3.97 5.49
CA TYR A 172 17.41 -5.30 4.89
C TYR A 172 18.55 -5.36 3.88
N VAL A 173 18.63 -4.41 2.95
CA VAL A 173 19.69 -4.33 1.95
C VAL A 173 21.07 -4.16 2.59
N ILE A 174 21.19 -3.31 3.63
CA ILE A 174 22.46 -3.14 4.36
C ILE A 174 22.88 -4.44 5.04
N ARG A 175 21.94 -5.15 5.70
CA ARG A 175 22.22 -6.43 6.36
C ARG A 175 22.68 -7.48 5.36
N GLU A 176 21.93 -7.65 4.28
CA GLU A 176 22.25 -8.61 3.22
C GLU A 176 23.62 -8.30 2.58
N SER A 177 23.91 -7.03 2.34
CA SER A 177 25.20 -6.60 1.78
C SER A 177 26.38 -6.94 2.70
N ARG A 178 26.21 -6.80 4.02
CA ARG A 178 27.24 -7.18 5.01
C ARG A 178 27.44 -8.70 5.05
N THR A 179 26.36 -9.47 5.04
CA THR A 179 26.42 -10.94 5.04
C THR A 179 27.18 -11.47 3.81
N GLN A 180 27.00 -10.84 2.63
CA GLN A 180 27.76 -11.21 1.43
C GLN A 180 29.25 -10.87 1.51
N GLU A 181 29.62 -9.76 2.18
CA GLU A 181 31.03 -9.39 2.39
C GLU A 181 31.74 -10.39 3.32
N ASP A 182 31.11 -10.79 4.44
CA ASP A 182 31.66 -11.77 5.38
C ASP A 182 31.84 -13.15 4.72
N GLY A 183 30.83 -13.63 3.97
CA GLY A 183 30.93 -14.90 3.25
C GLY A 183 32.02 -14.93 2.17
N THR A 184 32.30 -13.80 1.51
CA THR A 184 33.36 -13.72 0.49
C THR A 184 34.76 -13.67 1.11
N GLN A 185 34.91 -13.08 2.30
CA GLN A 185 36.19 -13.08 3.03
C GLN A 185 36.52 -14.45 3.59
N GLU A 186 35.53 -15.18 4.09
CA GLU A 186 35.68 -16.58 4.43
C GLU A 186 36.17 -17.36 3.18
N VAL A 187 35.53 -17.20 2.01
CA VAL A 187 35.91 -17.94 0.77
C VAL A 187 37.36 -17.83 0.38
N ASN A 188 37.89 -16.61 0.41
CA ASN A 188 39.28 -16.39 0.04
C ASN A 188 40.28 -16.94 1.07
N ASN A 189 39.88 -17.15 2.33
CA ASN A 189 40.77 -17.67 3.37
C ASN A 189 40.97 -19.19 3.27
N TYR A 190 39.98 -19.96 2.82
CA TYR A 190 40.15 -21.41 2.64
C TYR A 190 40.78 -21.81 1.30
N GLU A 191 40.73 -20.97 0.27
CA GLU A 191 41.49 -21.22 -0.97
C GLU A 191 43.01 -20.95 -0.82
N MET A 192 43.44 -20.35 0.30
CA MET A 192 44.85 -19.97 0.54
C MET A 192 45.61 -20.92 1.49
N THR A 193 44.97 -22.01 1.93
CA THR A 193 45.54 -23.12 2.73
C THR A 193 45.49 -24.43 1.97
#